data_AF-A0A1R1XJW5-F1
#
_entry.id   AF-A0A1R1XJW5-F1
#
_cell.length_a   1.000
_cell.length_b   1.000
_cell.length_c   1.000
_cell.angle_alpha   90.00
_cell.angle_beta   90.00
_cell.angle_gamma   90.00
#
_symmetry.space_group_name_H-M   'P 1'
#
loop_
_entity.id
_entity.type
_entity.pdbx_description
1 polymer ?
#
loop_
_entity_poly.entity_id
_entity_poly.type
_entity_poly.pdbx_seq_one_letter_code
_entity_poly.pdbx_strand_id
1 'polypeptide(L)'
;MEADSRDVARMWRVYRTIYQMCRDRGYLVGQRDLDRNLDDFKTEFAPNNTVDRNRLTFLVQKRDDPGDQMLVFFPEDASVGIKPIRM
;
A
#
# COMPACT_ATOMS: atom_id res chain seq x y z
N MET A 1 5.85 -21.70 -1.71
CA MET A 1 4.46 -21.94 -1.27
C MET A 1 4.19 -21.41 0.15
N GLU A 2 4.81 -21.90 1.24
CA GLU A 2 4.58 -21.29 2.58
C GLU A 2 5.28 -19.94 2.78
N ALA A 3 6.45 -19.74 2.17
CA ALA A 3 7.16 -18.46 2.24
C ALA A 3 6.33 -17.31 1.64
N ASP A 4 5.76 -17.54 0.46
CA ASP A 4 4.98 -16.55 -0.29
C ASP A 4 3.73 -16.11 0.50
N SER A 5 3.05 -17.06 1.16
CA SER A 5 1.89 -16.76 2.03
C SER A 5 2.25 -15.88 3.23
N ARG A 6 3.42 -16.11 3.86
CA ARG A 6 3.91 -15.26 4.97
C ARG A 6 4.28 -13.86 4.49
N ASP A 7 4.85 -13.73 3.30
CA ASP A 7 5.20 -12.44 2.73
C ASP A 7 3.96 -11.63 2.34
N VAL A 8 2.91 -12.26 1.82
CA VAL A 8 1.61 -11.63 1.58
C VAL A 8 1.00 -11.11 2.89
N ALA A 9 0.99 -11.93 3.94
CA ALA A 9 0.46 -11.52 5.25
C ALA A 9 1.27 -10.37 5.88
N ARG A 10 2.61 -10.37 5.70
CA ARG A 10 3.47 -9.27 6.13
C ARG A 10 3.12 -7.99 5.37
N MET A 11 3.00 -8.06 4.05
CA MET A 11 2.69 -6.90 3.22
C MET A 11 1.32 -6.31 3.54
N TRP A 12 0.31 -7.16 3.78
CA TRP A 12 -1.01 -6.73 4.22
C TRP A 12 -0.95 -5.89 5.51
N ARG A 13 -0.14 -6.31 6.50
CA ARG A 13 0.04 -5.55 7.75
C ARG A 13 0.69 -4.18 7.47
N VAL A 14 1.73 -4.15 6.65
CA VAL A 14 2.40 -2.90 6.23
C VAL A 14 1.42 -1.94 5.57
N TYR A 15 0.63 -2.45 4.61
CA TYR A 15 -0.36 -1.66 3.88
C TYR A 15 -1.39 -1.01 4.80
N ARG A 16 -1.95 -1.78 5.75
CA ARG A 16 -2.88 -1.23 6.77
C ARG A 16 -2.23 -0.18 7.65
N THR A 17 -1.01 -0.40 8.10
CA THR A 17 -0.27 0.58 8.92
C THR A 17 -0.03 1.87 8.16
N ILE A 18 0.24 1.81 6.85
CA ILE A 18 0.43 3.02 6.04
C ILE A 18 -0.89 3.79 5.91
N TYR A 19 -2.04 3.14 5.70
CA TYR A 19 -3.33 3.86 5.70
C TYR A 19 -3.68 4.48 7.06
N GLN A 20 -3.37 3.79 8.17
CA GLN A 20 -3.51 4.35 9.51
C GLN A 20 -2.65 5.59 9.68
N MET A 21 -1.39 5.53 9.27
CA MET A 21 -0.46 6.67 9.26
C MET A 21 -0.97 7.83 8.41
N CYS A 22 -1.52 7.57 7.21
CA CYS A 22 -2.11 8.60 6.36
C CYS A 22 -3.29 9.29 7.08
N ARG A 23 -4.18 8.51 7.71
CA ARG A 23 -5.30 9.06 8.50
C ARG A 23 -4.80 9.92 9.65
N ASP A 24 -3.82 9.42 10.41
CA ASP A 24 -3.30 10.11 11.60
C ASP A 24 -2.55 11.41 11.24
N ARG A 25 -2.02 11.52 10.01
CA ARG A 25 -1.47 12.76 9.43
C ARG A 25 -2.51 13.71 8.85
N GLY A 26 -3.80 13.38 8.92
CA GLY A 26 -4.89 14.24 8.41
C GLY A 26 -5.24 14.05 6.93
N TYR A 27 -4.74 12.98 6.28
CA TYR A 27 -5.17 12.65 4.93
C TYR A 27 -6.57 12.01 4.89
N LEU A 28 -7.24 12.18 3.77
CA LEU A 28 -8.53 11.55 3.50
C LEU A 28 -8.30 10.07 3.14
N VAL A 29 -8.83 9.19 3.98
CA VAL A 29 -8.70 7.74 3.85
C VAL A 29 -10.06 7.11 4.12
N GLY A 30 -10.48 6.16 3.29
CA GLY A 30 -11.72 5.44 3.46
C GLY A 30 -11.65 4.38 4.56
N GLN A 31 -12.75 4.15 5.27
CA GLN A 31 -12.82 3.12 6.32
C GLN A 31 -12.52 1.71 5.76
N ARG A 32 -12.95 1.45 4.52
CA ARG A 32 -12.68 0.19 3.80
C ARG A 32 -11.18 -0.12 3.69
N ASP A 33 -10.33 0.91 3.55
CA ASP A 33 -8.88 0.72 3.40
C ASP A 33 -8.20 0.48 4.75
N LEU A 34 -8.74 1.05 5.84
CA LEU A 34 -8.25 0.84 7.21
C LEU A 34 -8.57 -0.57 7.74
N ASP A 35 -9.78 -1.04 7.44
CA ASP A 35 -10.33 -2.31 7.92
C ASP A 35 -10.24 -3.44 6.89
N ARG A 36 -9.45 -3.25 5.83
CA ARG A 36 -9.24 -4.27 4.79
C ARG A 36 -8.76 -5.58 5.41
N ASN A 37 -9.51 -6.66 5.20
CA ASN A 37 -9.14 -7.99 5.68
C ASN A 37 -8.04 -8.61 4.77
N LEU A 38 -7.44 -9.71 5.24
CA LEU A 38 -6.35 -10.37 4.52
C LEU A 38 -6.81 -11.05 3.22
N ASP A 39 -8.04 -11.54 3.16
CA ASP A 39 -8.56 -12.28 2.01
C ASP A 39 -8.89 -11.33 0.85
N ASP A 40 -9.51 -10.18 1.14
CA ASP A 40 -9.71 -9.08 0.19
C ASP A 40 -8.37 -8.60 -0.36
N PHE A 41 -7.36 -8.45 0.51
CA PHE A 41 -6.02 -8.07 0.08
C PHE A 41 -5.38 -9.10 -0.86
N LYS A 42 -5.56 -10.40 -0.57
CA LYS A 42 -5.06 -11.48 -1.43
C LYS A 42 -5.75 -11.48 -2.79
N THR A 43 -7.07 -11.39 -2.81
CA THR A 43 -7.85 -11.38 -4.05
C THR A 43 -7.49 -10.18 -4.93
N GLU A 44 -7.28 -9.02 -4.32
CA GLU A 44 -7.00 -7.80 -5.06
C GLU A 44 -5.52 -7.69 -5.49
N PHE A 45 -4.57 -7.92 -4.57
CA PHE A 45 -3.14 -7.61 -4.79
C PHE A 45 -2.22 -8.83 -4.86
N ALA A 46 -2.70 -10.04 -4.55
CA ALA A 46 -1.88 -11.25 -4.60
C ALA A 46 -2.60 -12.47 -5.20
N PRO A 47 -3.23 -12.36 -6.40
CA PRO A 47 -4.02 -13.43 -6.98
C PRO A 47 -3.23 -14.73 -7.24
N ASN A 48 -1.91 -14.62 -7.47
CA ASN A 48 -1.01 -15.76 -7.71
C ASN A 48 -0.19 -16.14 -6.46
N ASN A 49 -0.63 -15.78 -5.26
CA ASN A 49 0.13 -15.84 -4.00
C ASN A 49 1.42 -15.00 -3.97
N THR A 50 1.62 -14.15 -4.97
CA THR A 50 2.71 -13.16 -5.03
C THR A 50 2.08 -11.78 -5.05
N VAL A 51 2.56 -10.88 -4.19
CA VAL A 51 2.08 -9.50 -4.13
C VAL A 51 2.53 -8.72 -5.35
N ASP A 52 1.58 -8.13 -6.07
CA ASP A 52 1.81 -7.11 -7.07
C ASP A 52 1.98 -5.74 -6.38
N ARG A 53 3.24 -5.30 -6.24
CA ARG A 53 3.58 -4.07 -5.54
C ARG A 53 3.20 -2.81 -6.31
N ASN A 54 3.18 -2.85 -7.65
CA ASN A 54 2.76 -1.70 -8.45
C ASN A 54 1.32 -1.31 -8.13
N ARG A 55 0.45 -2.31 -7.95
CA ARG A 55 -0.96 -2.09 -7.58
C ARG A 55 -1.16 -1.58 -6.16
N LEU A 56 -0.17 -1.70 -5.28
CA LEU A 56 -0.22 -1.12 -3.93
C LEU A 56 0.05 0.39 -3.92
N THR A 57 0.53 0.97 -5.02
CA THR A 57 0.81 2.40 -5.10
C THR A 57 -0.49 3.19 -5.12
N PHE A 58 -0.61 4.23 -4.28
CA PHE A 58 -1.80 5.06 -4.20
C PHE A 58 -1.48 6.51 -3.86
N LEU A 59 -2.41 7.41 -4.22
CA LEU A 59 -2.38 8.82 -3.90
C LEU A 59 -3.41 9.11 -2.81
N VAL A 60 -3.03 9.93 -1.81
CA VAL A 60 -3.97 10.48 -0.83
C VAL A 60 -3.93 12.00 -0.87
N GLN A 61 -5.09 12.61 -0.61
CA GLN A 61 -5.25 14.06 -0.53
C GLN A 61 -5.53 14.45 0.92
N LYS A 62 -5.10 15.64 1.32
CA LYS A 62 -5.37 16.14 2.65
C LYS A 62 -6.86 16.51 2.81
N ARG A 63 -7.40 16.40 4.02
CA ARG A 63 -8.83 16.65 4.29
C ARG A 63 -9.20 18.14 4.22
N ASP A 64 -8.28 18.99 4.66
CA ASP A 64 -8.41 20.45 4.76
C ASP A 64 -7.92 21.17 3.51
N ASP A 65 -6.95 20.60 2.79
CA ASP A 65 -6.40 21.15 1.55
C ASP A 65 -6.26 20.07 0.47
N PRO A 66 -7.20 19.98 -0.50
CA PRO A 66 -7.13 19.01 -1.61
C PRO A 66 -5.92 19.21 -2.54
N GLY A 67 -5.26 20.38 -2.49
CA GLY A 67 -4.05 20.67 -3.24
C GLY A 67 -2.80 20.00 -2.65
N ASP A 68 -2.83 19.65 -1.37
CA ASP A 68 -1.79 18.89 -0.70
C ASP A 68 -2.05 17.39 -0.87
N GLN A 69 -1.20 16.75 -1.69
CA GLN A 69 -1.31 15.34 -2.06
C GLN A 69 -0.01 14.61 -1.75
N MET A 70 -0.14 13.37 -1.30
CA MET A 70 0.99 12.48 -1.03
C MET A 70 0.84 11.20 -1.83
N LEU A 71 1.86 10.89 -2.63
CA LEU A 71 1.99 9.62 -3.35
C LEU A 71 2.76 8.62 -2.49
N VAL A 72 2.17 7.46 -2.22
CA VAL A 72 2.83 6.32 -1.59
C VAL A 72 3.13 5.30 -2.68
N PHE A 73 4.41 5.11 -2.99
CA PHE A 73 4.88 4.18 -4.02
C PHE A 73 5.57 2.96 -3.42
N PHE A 74 5.28 1.77 -3.97
CA PHE A 74 5.87 0.50 -3.55
C PHE A 74 6.76 -0.06 -4.67
N PRO A 75 8.10 -0.01 -4.52
CA PRO A 75 9.02 -0.52 -5.54
C PRO A 75 8.98 -2.05 -5.65
N GLU A 76 9.01 -2.57 -6.87
CA GLU A 76 9.16 -4.01 -7.14
C GLU A 76 10.54 -4.52 -6.72
N ASP A 77 11.58 -3.76 -7.08
CA ASP A 77 12.96 -4.13 -6.80
C ASP A 77 13.24 -4.20 -5.30
N ALA A 78 13.94 -5.26 -4.88
CA ALA A 78 14.42 -5.37 -3.50
C ALA A 78 15.42 -4.27 -3.13
N SER A 79 16.16 -3.77 -4.12
CA SER A 79 17.08 -2.64 -3.98
C SER A 79 16.60 -1.48 -4.84
N VAL A 80 16.29 -0.35 -4.20
CA VAL A 80 15.79 0.84 -4.88
C VAL A 80 16.98 1.65 -5.40
N GLY A 81 17.19 1.63 -6.71
CA GLY A 81 18.17 2.51 -7.37
C GLY A 81 17.62 3.91 -7.65
N ILE A 82 18.41 4.75 -8.32
CA ILE A 82 17.98 6.09 -8.78
C ILE A 82 16.88 6.06 -9.85
N LYS A 83 16.75 4.95 -10.60
CA LYS A 83 15.79 4.82 -11.71
C LYS A 83 14.34 5.05 -11.28
N PRO A 84 13.78 4.35 -10.27
CA PRO A 84 12.40 4.56 -9.83
C PRO A 84 12.14 5.91 -9.14
N ILE A 85 13.18 6.64 -8.72
CA ILE A 85 13.03 7.91 -7.97
C ILE A 85 12.95 9.12 -8.90
N ARG A 86 13.50 9.03 -10.11
CA ARG A 86 13.51 10.12 -11.10
C ARG A 86 12.20 10.23 -11.91
N MET A 87 11.08 9.71 -11.39
CA MET A 87 9.77 9.88 -12.03
C MET A 87 9.43 11.36 -12.26
#